data_AF-A0AAW9DLL2-F1
#
_entry.id   AF-A0AAW9DLL2-F1
#
_cell.length_a   1.000
_cell.length_b   1.000
_cell.length_c   1.000
_cell.angle_alpha   90.00
_cell.angle_beta   90.00
_cell.angle_gamma   90.00
#
_symmetry.space_group_name_H-M   'P 1'
#
loop_
_entity.id
_entity.type
_entity.pdbx_description
1 polymer ?
#
loop_
_entity_poly.entity_id
_entity_poly.type
_entity_poly.pdbx_seq_one_letter_code
_entity_poly.pdbx_strand_id
1 'polypeptide(L)'
;RKEMLVNYGFRLPSALDNRPLRREEFESHVHQIVYVSATPGDYEMEQTDTVVEQIIRPTGLLDPEVEVRPTMGQMDDLLGEINARVEKGERTFITTLTKKMAEDLTDYLKEM
;
A
#
# COMPACT_ATOMS: atom_id res chain seq x y z
N ARG A 1 -21.28 9.83 8.03
CA ARG A 1 -21.10 11.30 8.23
C ARG A 1 -22.32 12.13 7.83
N LYS A 2 -22.89 11.97 6.62
CA LYS A 2 -24.10 12.73 6.19
C LYS A 2 -25.37 12.37 6.98
N GLU A 3 -25.55 11.10 7.34
CA GLU A 3 -26.66 10.65 8.19
C GLU A 3 -26.71 11.40 9.53
N MET A 4 -25.56 11.56 10.21
CA MET A 4 -25.50 12.35 11.45
C MET A 4 -25.95 13.80 11.22
N LEU A 5 -25.53 14.44 10.12
CA LEU A 5 -25.99 15.80 9.81
C LEU A 5 -27.50 15.88 9.59
N VAL A 6 -28.12 14.85 9.02
CA VAL A 6 -29.59 14.79 8.86
C VAL A 6 -30.26 14.53 10.20
N ASN A 7 -29.75 13.57 10.99
CA ASN A 7 -30.32 13.18 12.29
C ASN A 7 -30.28 14.32 13.31
N TYR A 8 -29.26 15.16 13.29
CA TYR A 8 -29.15 16.36 14.14
C TYR A 8 -29.74 17.63 13.48
N GLY A 9 -30.47 17.51 12.36
CA GLY A 9 -31.21 18.62 11.76
C GLY A 9 -30.36 19.66 11.00
N PHE A 10 -29.08 19.40 10.76
CA PHE A 10 -28.20 20.28 9.98
C PHE A 10 -28.45 20.18 8.47
N ARG A 11 -29.09 19.09 8.00
CA ARG A 11 -29.42 18.88 6.57
C ARG A 11 -30.77 18.20 6.43
N LEU A 12 -31.46 18.49 5.32
CA LEU A 12 -32.67 17.75 4.92
C LEU A 12 -32.33 16.31 4.48
N PRO A 13 -33.28 15.37 4.56
CA PRO A 13 -33.08 13.99 4.12
C PRO A 13 -32.60 13.85 2.66
N SER A 14 -33.01 14.74 1.75
CA SER A 14 -32.59 14.74 0.34
C SER A 14 -31.08 14.95 0.14
N ALA A 15 -30.37 15.44 1.16
CA ALA A 15 -28.91 15.56 1.09
C ALA A 15 -28.20 14.20 1.03
N LEU A 16 -28.89 13.09 1.35
CA LEU A 16 -28.37 11.73 1.22
C LEU A 16 -28.31 11.28 -0.25
N ASP A 17 -29.21 11.79 -1.10
CA ASP A 17 -29.25 11.44 -2.53
C ASP A 17 -28.08 12.03 -3.30
N ASN A 18 -27.54 13.16 -2.83
CA ASN A 18 -26.28 13.70 -3.33
C ASN A 18 -25.11 12.90 -2.74
N ARG A 19 -24.83 11.73 -3.28
CA ARG A 19 -23.74 10.84 -2.86
C ARG A 19 -22.95 10.33 -4.07
N PRO A 20 -21.75 9.78 -3.84
CA PRO A 20 -21.08 8.99 -4.86
C PRO A 20 -21.94 7.79 -5.28
N LEU A 21 -21.69 7.28 -6.49
CA LEU A 21 -22.27 6.03 -6.94
C LEU A 21 -21.88 4.90 -5.99
N ARG A 22 -22.82 4.00 -5.77
CA ARG A 22 -22.54 2.68 -5.19
C ARG A 22 -21.84 1.85 -6.25
N ARG A 23 -21.17 0.79 -5.80
CA ARG A 23 -20.44 -0.12 -6.69
C ARG A 23 -21.33 -0.67 -7.79
N GLU A 24 -22.53 -1.13 -7.44
CA GLU A 24 -23.48 -1.74 -8.37
C GLU A 24 -23.99 -0.72 -9.42
N GLU A 25 -24.11 0.56 -9.02
CA GLU A 25 -24.46 1.65 -9.93
C GLU A 25 -23.30 1.93 -10.89
N PHE A 26 -22.06 1.98 -10.37
CA PHE A 26 -20.87 2.14 -11.20
C PHE A 26 -20.71 1.00 -12.20
N GLU A 27 -20.82 -0.25 -11.77
CA GLU A 27 -20.74 -1.44 -12.63
C GLU A 27 -21.78 -1.38 -13.77
N SER A 28 -23.00 -0.94 -13.48
CA SER A 28 -24.05 -0.79 -14.50
C SER A 28 -23.73 0.24 -15.59
N HIS A 29 -22.84 1.20 -15.31
CA HIS A 29 -22.43 2.23 -16.25
C HIS A 29 -21.20 1.85 -17.07
N VAL A 30 -20.50 0.77 -16.69
CA VAL A 30 -19.23 0.39 -17.30
C VAL A 30 -19.46 -0.77 -18.26
N HIS A 31 -19.22 -0.52 -19.55
CA HIS A 31 -19.35 -1.55 -20.57
C HIS A 31 -18.15 -2.51 -20.59
N GLN A 32 -16.93 -1.98 -20.46
CA GLN A 32 -15.69 -2.73 -20.40
C GLN A 32 -14.72 -2.03 -19.46
N ILE A 33 -13.98 -2.82 -18.69
CA ILE A 33 -12.99 -2.35 -17.71
C ILE A 33 -11.74 -3.20 -17.80
N VAL A 34 -10.59 -2.58 -17.56
CA VAL A 34 -9.30 -3.26 -17.43
C VAL A 34 -8.73 -2.91 -16.07
N TYR A 35 -8.55 -3.92 -15.23
CA TYR A 35 -7.91 -3.79 -13.93
C TYR A 35 -6.39 -3.90 -14.10
N VAL A 36 -5.64 -2.93 -13.57
CA VAL A 36 -4.17 -2.91 -13.67
C VAL A 36 -3.57 -2.85 -12.26
N SER A 37 -2.97 -3.94 -11.83
CA SER A 37 -2.30 -4.06 -10.52
C SER A 37 -1.19 -5.12 -10.59
N ALA A 38 -0.12 -4.93 -9.82
CA ALA A 38 0.88 -5.98 -9.59
C ALA A 38 0.36 -7.06 -8.63
N THR A 39 -0.64 -6.73 -7.82
CA THR A 39 -1.29 -7.60 -6.84
C THR A 39 -2.82 -7.35 -6.92
N PRO A 40 -3.53 -7.94 -7.88
CA PRO A 40 -4.99 -7.77 -8.01
C PRO A 40 -5.69 -8.28 -6.73
N GLY A 41 -6.74 -7.58 -6.31
CA GLY A 41 -7.56 -7.96 -5.16
C GLY A 41 -8.62 -9.00 -5.52
N ASP A 42 -9.35 -9.47 -4.51
CA ASP A 42 -10.35 -10.53 -4.68
C ASP A 42 -11.44 -10.16 -5.69
N TYR A 43 -11.92 -8.91 -5.66
CA TYR A 43 -12.96 -8.45 -6.57
C TYR A 43 -12.51 -8.49 -8.04
N GLU A 44 -11.33 -7.96 -8.33
CA GLU A 44 -10.79 -7.95 -9.69
C GLU A 44 -10.58 -9.37 -10.20
N MET A 45 -10.13 -10.28 -9.33
CA MET A 45 -9.95 -11.70 -9.64
C MET A 45 -11.27 -12.40 -9.89
N GLU A 46 -12.32 -12.12 -9.11
CA GLU A 46 -13.66 -12.69 -9.30
C GLU A 46 -14.34 -12.19 -10.58
N GLN A 47 -14.06 -10.96 -11.01
CA GLN A 47 -14.64 -10.37 -12.22
C GLN A 47 -13.88 -10.73 -13.51
N THR A 48 -12.77 -11.46 -13.43
CA THR A 48 -11.85 -11.68 -14.55
C THR A 48 -11.63 -13.17 -14.82
N ASP A 49 -12.08 -13.66 -15.98
CA ASP A 49 -11.85 -15.06 -16.39
C ASP A 49 -10.40 -15.35 -16.77
N THR A 50 -9.66 -14.35 -17.26
CA THR A 50 -8.28 -14.52 -17.74
C THR A 50 -7.42 -13.32 -17.37
N VAL A 51 -6.36 -13.58 -16.62
CA VAL A 51 -5.38 -12.58 -16.22
C VAL A 51 -4.28 -12.46 -17.28
N VAL A 52 -3.95 -11.24 -17.68
CA VAL A 52 -2.83 -10.95 -18.59
C VAL A 52 -1.67 -10.42 -17.76
N GLU A 53 -0.54 -11.13 -17.78
CA GLU A 53 0.64 -10.80 -16.99
C GLU A 53 1.70 -10.07 -17.81
N GLN A 54 2.33 -9.05 -17.21
CA GLN A 54 3.47 -8.34 -17.77
C GLN A 54 4.65 -8.38 -16.79
N ILE A 55 5.44 -9.45 -16.85
CA ILE A 55 6.56 -9.70 -15.92
C ILE A 55 7.90 -9.10 -16.38
N ILE A 56 8.08 -8.88 -17.69
CA ILE A 56 9.36 -8.44 -18.24
C ILE A 56 9.46 -6.91 -18.18
N ARG A 57 10.48 -6.41 -17.48
CA ARG A 57 10.80 -4.98 -17.43
C ARG A 57 11.58 -4.56 -18.69
N PRO A 58 11.26 -3.42 -19.34
CA PRO A 58 11.97 -2.97 -20.54
C PRO A 58 13.49 -2.79 -20.37
N THR A 59 13.94 -2.48 -19.15
CA THR A 59 15.35 -2.29 -18.81
C THR A 59 16.08 -3.58 -18.43
N GLY A 60 15.38 -4.71 -18.32
CA GLY A 60 15.96 -5.98 -17.88
C GLY A 60 16.24 -6.06 -16.37
N LEU A 61 15.74 -5.11 -15.57
CA LEU A 61 15.86 -5.17 -14.11
C LEU A 61 15.18 -6.43 -13.56
N LEU A 62 15.89 -7.14 -12.68
CA LEU A 62 15.43 -8.36 -12.02
C LEU A 62 14.70 -8.04 -10.72
N ASP A 63 13.90 -9.01 -10.25
CA ASP A 63 13.32 -8.95 -8.92
C ASP A 63 14.44 -9.04 -7.86
N PRO A 64 14.31 -8.34 -6.73
CA PRO A 64 15.33 -8.35 -5.70
C PRO A 64 15.41 -9.70 -4.99
N GLU A 65 16.58 -10.03 -4.47
CA GLU A 65 16.77 -11.19 -3.59
C GLU A 65 16.09 -10.96 -2.24
N VAL A 66 15.52 -12.02 -1.67
CA VAL A 66 14.80 -11.98 -0.39
C VAL A 66 15.48 -12.91 0.61
N GLU A 67 15.84 -12.38 1.78
CA GLU A 67 16.45 -13.12 2.87
C GLU A 67 15.59 -13.03 4.14
N VAL A 68 15.51 -14.13 4.90
CA VAL A 68 14.80 -14.17 6.19
C VAL A 68 15.84 -14.34 7.30
N ARG A 69 15.93 -13.35 8.19
CA ARG A 69 16.86 -13.33 9.33
C ARG A 69 16.11 -13.43 10.67
N PRO A 70 16.71 -14.04 11.71
CA PRO A 70 16.11 -14.08 13.05
C PRO A 70 15.93 -12.68 13.65
N THR A 71 15.02 -12.55 14.61
CA THR A 71 14.80 -11.28 15.33
C THR A 71 15.88 -10.96 16.36
N MET A 72 16.60 -11.97 16.84
CA MET A 72 17.69 -11.79 17.79
C MET A 72 18.86 -11.05 17.11
N GLY A 73 19.24 -9.88 17.66
CA GLY A 73 20.29 -9.05 17.06
C GLY A 73 19.84 -8.23 15.83
N GLN A 74 18.53 -8.15 15.56
CA GLN A 74 18.01 -7.48 14.35
C GLN A 74 18.47 -6.02 14.19
N MET A 75 18.70 -5.30 15.30
CA MET A 75 19.11 -3.89 15.25
C MET A 75 20.55 -3.74 14.78
N ASP A 76 21.46 -4.55 15.32
CA ASP A 76 22.88 -4.53 14.96
C ASP A 76 23.07 -4.99 13.50
N ASP A 77 22.34 -6.04 13.10
CA ASP A 77 22.32 -6.54 11.72
C ASP A 77 21.81 -5.47 10.74
N LEU A 78 20.68 -4.84 11.05
CA LEU A 78 20.09 -3.76 10.25
C LEU A 78 21.04 -2.57 10.11
N LEU A 79 21.70 -2.15 11.18
CA LEU A 79 22.69 -1.08 11.13
C LEU A 79 23.88 -1.42 10.23
N GLY A 80 24.39 -2.65 10.33
CA GLY A 80 25.46 -3.14 9.46
C GLY A 80 25.08 -3.05 7.99
N GLU A 81 23.89 -3.50 7.63
CA GLU A 81 23.38 -3.43 6.25
C GLU A 81 23.16 -1.98 5.78
N ILE A 82 22.62 -1.09 6.62
CA ILE A 82 22.45 0.32 6.29
C ILE A 82 23.81 0.96 5.98
N ASN A 83 24.80 0.80 6.86
CA ASN A 83 26.13 1.37 6.66
C ASN A 83 26.79 0.86 5.37
N ALA A 84 26.67 -0.44 5.09
CA ALA A 84 27.18 -1.04 3.85
C ALA A 84 26.50 -0.47 2.58
N ARG A 85 25.24 -0.04 2.65
CA ARG A 85 24.55 0.65 1.54
C ARG A 85 24.94 2.12 1.44
N VAL A 86 25.15 2.81 2.57
CA VAL A 86 25.61 4.20 2.62
C VAL A 86 27.00 4.34 1.99
N GLU A 87 27.93 3.42 2.28
CA GLU A 87 29.27 3.40 1.66
C GLU A 87 29.23 3.29 0.13
N LYS A 88 28.19 2.66 -0.43
CA LYS A 88 27.94 2.54 -1.87
C LYS A 88 27.14 3.71 -2.46
N GLY A 89 26.71 4.67 -1.65
CA GLY A 89 25.85 5.76 -2.07
C GLY A 89 24.40 5.35 -2.36
N GLU A 90 23.97 4.18 -1.88
CA GLU A 90 22.62 3.63 -2.06
C GLU A 90 21.68 4.07 -0.92
N ARG A 91 20.41 3.66 -0.94
CA ARG A 91 19.38 4.03 0.05
C ARG A 91 18.65 2.79 0.54
N THR A 92 18.19 2.84 1.80
CA THR A 92 17.46 1.76 2.46
C THR A 92 16.06 2.22 2.85
N PHE A 93 15.06 1.39 2.57
CA PHE A 93 13.69 1.58 3.05
C PHE A 93 13.39 0.54 4.15
N ILE A 94 12.78 1.00 5.23
CA ILE A 94 12.47 0.16 6.41
C ILE A 94 11.00 0.37 6.76
N THR A 95 10.29 -0.73 7.02
CA THR A 95 8.91 -0.71 7.51
C THR A 95 8.86 -1.37 8.87
N THR A 96 8.20 -0.70 9.84
CA THR A 96 7.94 -1.25 11.17
C THR A 96 6.43 -1.44 11.38
N LEU A 97 6.05 -2.27 12.35
CA LEU A 97 4.63 -2.57 12.59
C LEU A 97 3.89 -1.45 13.34
N THR A 98 4.59 -0.65 14.14
CA THR A 98 3.95 0.37 14.98
C THR A 98 4.61 1.73 14.80
N LYS A 99 3.81 2.79 14.96
CA LYS A 99 4.31 4.17 14.93
C LYS A 99 5.45 4.38 15.93
N LYS A 100 5.29 3.87 17.15
CA LYS A 100 6.29 3.98 18.21
C LYS A 100 7.63 3.36 17.79
N MET A 101 7.61 2.16 17.19
CA MET A 101 8.84 1.53 16.68
C MET A 101 9.50 2.36 15.58
N ALA A 102 8.71 2.98 14.69
CA ALA A 102 9.26 3.86 13.66
C ALA A 102 9.93 5.10 14.28
N GLU A 103 9.29 5.70 15.29
CA GLU A 103 9.84 6.86 16.03
C GLU A 103 11.13 6.49 16.76
N ASP A 104 11.09 5.44 17.59
CA ASP A 104 12.24 4.96 18.35
C ASP A 104 13.43 4.61 17.42
N LEU A 105 13.17 3.93 16.30
CA LEU A 105 14.20 3.60 15.31
C LEU A 105 14.75 4.85 14.61
N THR A 106 13.89 5.81 14.29
CA THR A 106 14.31 7.05 13.61
C THR A 106 15.20 7.89 14.51
N ASP A 107 14.84 8.01 15.80
CA ASP A 107 15.63 8.77 16.76
C ASP A 107 16.98 8.09 17.00
N TYR A 108 16.99 6.76 17.15
CA TYR A 108 18.21 5.97 17.25
C TYR A 108 19.16 6.17 16.05
N LEU A 109 18.63 6.17 14.82
CA LEU A 109 19.43 6.39 13.60
C LEU A 109 19.93 7.84 13.44
N LYS A 110 19.30 8.82 14.09
CA LYS A 110 19.72 10.24 14.04
C LYS A 110 20.74 10.62 15.11
N GLU A 111 20.71 9.93 16.23
CA GLU A 111 21.66 10.16 17.34
C GLU A 111 23.04 9.56 17.06
N MET A 112 23.14 8.66 16.07
CA MET A 112 24.39 8.15 15.51
C MET A 112 25.00 9.11 14.48
#